data_AF-A0A1M7UTZ4-F1
#
_entry.id   AF-A0A1M7UTZ4-F1
#
_cell.length_a   1.000
_cell.length_b   1.000
_cell.length_c   1.000
_cell.angle_alpha   90.00
_cell.angle_beta   90.00
_cell.angle_gamma   90.00
#
_symmetry.space_group_name_H-M   'P 1'
#
loop_
_entity.id
_entity.type
_entity.pdbx_description
1 polymer ?
#
loop_
_entity_poly.entity_id
_entity_poly.type
_entity_poly.pdbx_seq_one_letter_code
_entity_poly.pdbx_strand_id
1 'polypeptide(L)'
;MCRGVHMGNWLPKVGNNIADYGGFYINIFEGIAAEDYGEMDIVIDVLKETVVESMIDLFPCFSLTKKWEHDGVVILENNLAQVVIGENQNSMAVYVIVPESERFLYSGLGKKQLSRYLAGLQSILLKHYPDQVHVRTGPWTRGVLRVAM
;
A
#
# COMPACT_ATOMS: atom_id res chain seq x y z
N MET A 1 -27.34 -3.03 -14.32
CA MET A 1 -27.22 -2.32 -13.04
C MET A 1 -25.87 -2.67 -12.42
N CYS A 2 -24.87 -1.80 -12.58
CA CYS A 2 -23.59 -1.97 -11.91
C CYS A 2 -23.78 -1.56 -10.44
N ARG A 3 -23.76 -2.53 -9.52
CA ARG A 3 -23.67 -2.24 -8.08
C ARG A 3 -22.32 -1.57 -7.86
N GLY A 4 -22.33 -0.25 -7.67
CA GLY A 4 -21.14 0.48 -7.25
C GLY A 4 -20.73 -0.04 -5.89
N VAL A 5 -19.63 -0.79 -5.84
CA VAL A 5 -19.03 -1.22 -4.58
C VAL A 5 -18.44 0.04 -3.95
N HIS A 6 -19.08 0.56 -2.91
CA HIS A 6 -18.55 1.63 -2.07
C HIS A 6 -17.37 1.08 -1.29
N MET A 7 -16.22 1.03 -1.94
CA MET A 7 -14.99 0.54 -1.33
C MET A 7 -14.27 1.73 -0.68
N GLY A 8 -13.96 1.60 0.61
CA GLY A 8 -13.40 2.61 1.50
C GLY A 8 -12.30 3.50 0.90
N ASN A 9 -12.28 4.75 1.35
CA ASN A 9 -11.36 5.79 0.91
C ASN A 9 -10.20 5.81 1.91
N TRP A 10 -9.30 4.81 1.86
CA TRP A 10 -8.12 4.82 2.73
C TRP A 10 -7.31 6.08 2.45
N LEU A 11 -7.10 6.84 3.51
CA LEU A 11 -6.14 7.92 3.62
C LEU A 11 -5.31 7.57 4.85
N PRO A 12 -3.98 7.76 4.82
CA PRO A 12 -3.26 7.73 6.07
C PRO A 12 -3.90 8.79 6.96
N LYS A 13 -4.03 8.51 8.26
CA LYS A 13 -4.48 9.57 9.20
C LYS A 13 -3.47 10.70 9.10
N VAL A 14 -3.85 11.73 8.34
CA VAL A 14 -2.99 12.87 8.03
C VAL A 14 -2.86 13.69 9.31
N GLY A 15 -1.90 13.33 10.15
CA GLY A 15 -1.40 14.19 11.22
C GLY A 15 -0.32 15.12 10.68
N ASN A 16 0.17 16.03 11.53
CA ASN A 16 1.21 17.01 11.17
C ASN A 16 2.59 16.39 10.80
N ASN A 17 2.72 15.06 10.81
CA ASN A 17 3.99 14.35 10.69
C ASN A 17 4.12 13.54 9.39
N ILE A 18 3.34 13.87 8.35
CA ILE A 18 3.42 13.23 7.03
C ILE A 18 3.73 14.31 5.99
N ALA A 19 4.89 14.18 5.35
CA ALA A 19 5.34 15.11 4.34
C ALA A 19 4.62 14.85 3.00
N ASP A 20 4.43 13.58 2.65
CA ASP A 20 3.80 13.11 1.41
C ASP A 20 3.46 11.61 1.49
N TYR A 21 2.57 11.13 0.63
CA TYR A 21 2.18 9.72 0.59
C TYR A 21 1.52 9.33 -0.74
N GLY A 22 1.49 8.03 -1.02
CA GLY A 22 0.70 7.46 -2.10
C GLY A 22 0.54 5.96 -1.94
N GLY A 23 -0.36 5.34 -2.69
CA GLY A 23 -0.59 3.92 -2.57
C GLY A 23 -1.70 3.39 -3.45
N PHE A 24 -2.00 2.13 -3.23
CA PHE A 24 -2.89 1.31 -4.05
C PHE A 24 -3.85 0.52 -3.15
N TYR A 25 -5.01 0.20 -3.69
CA TYR A 25 -5.91 -0.79 -3.10
C TYR A 25 -5.76 -2.10 -3.83
N ILE A 26 -5.90 -3.19 -3.09
CA ILE A 26 -5.83 -4.53 -3.64
C ILE A 26 -6.98 -5.36 -3.09
N ASN A 27 -7.75 -5.98 -3.99
CA ASN A 27 -8.83 -6.89 -3.62
C ASN A 27 -8.31 -8.33 -3.61
N ILE A 28 -7.73 -8.75 -2.48
CA ILE A 28 -7.23 -10.12 -2.27
C ILE A 28 -8.29 -11.09 -1.73
N PHE A 29 -9.51 -10.61 -1.47
CA PHE A 29 -10.59 -11.40 -0.87
C PHE A 29 -11.57 -11.96 -1.91
N GLU A 30 -11.28 -11.81 -3.20
CA GLU A 30 -12.14 -12.32 -4.26
C GLU A 30 -12.21 -13.85 -4.19
N GLY A 31 -13.42 -14.38 -4.02
CA GLY A 31 -13.66 -15.82 -3.89
C GLY A 31 -13.61 -16.36 -2.46
N ILE A 32 -13.23 -15.52 -1.48
CA ILE A 32 -13.18 -15.89 -0.06
C ILE A 32 -14.50 -15.47 0.60
N ALA A 33 -15.10 -16.37 1.38
CA ALA A 33 -16.30 -16.06 2.15
C ALA A 33 -15.95 -15.08 3.30
N ALA A 34 -16.84 -14.13 3.61
CA ALA A 34 -16.58 -13.10 4.62
C ALA A 34 -16.43 -13.67 6.05
N GLU A 35 -16.92 -14.88 6.27
CA GLU A 35 -16.81 -15.65 7.50
C GLU A 35 -15.55 -16.54 7.58
N ASP A 36 -14.78 -16.68 6.49
CA ASP A 36 -13.55 -17.48 6.46
C ASP A 36 -12.33 -16.66 6.87
N TYR A 37 -12.30 -16.27 8.15
CA TYR A 37 -11.21 -15.48 8.72
C TYR A 37 -9.85 -16.16 8.59
N GLY A 38 -9.80 -17.50 8.55
CA GLY A 38 -8.55 -18.25 8.42
C GLY A 38 -7.93 -18.07 7.02
N GLU A 39 -8.75 -18.20 5.97
CA GLU A 39 -8.29 -17.96 4.60
C GLU A 39 -7.93 -16.48 4.38
N MET A 40 -8.71 -15.56 4.97
CA MET A 40 -8.42 -14.12 4.95
C MET A 40 -7.05 -13.79 5.55
N ASP A 41 -6.72 -14.34 6.72
CA ASP A 41 -5.42 -14.11 7.37
C ASP A 41 -4.27 -14.64 6.50
N ILE A 42 -4.43 -15.82 5.89
CA ILE A 42 -3.43 -16.41 5.01
C ILE A 42 -3.16 -15.51 3.80
N VAL A 43 -4.19 -15.03 3.10
CA VAL A 43 -3.96 -14.18 1.91
C VAL A 43 -3.37 -12.82 2.27
N ILE A 44 -3.68 -12.28 3.45
CA ILE A 44 -3.07 -11.05 3.96
C ILE A 44 -1.57 -11.26 4.23
N ASP A 45 -1.18 -12.38 4.82
CA ASP A 45 0.22 -12.68 5.09
C ASP A 45 1.00 -12.94 3.79
N VAL A 46 0.41 -13.65 2.82
CA VAL A 46 1.00 -13.81 1.47
C VAL A 46 1.21 -12.46 0.78
N LEU A 47 0.27 -11.51 0.93
CA LEU A 47 0.44 -10.15 0.43
C LEU A 47 1.62 -9.43 1.09
N LYS A 48 1.75 -9.52 2.42
CA LYS A 48 2.87 -8.89 3.14
C LYS A 48 4.20 -9.46 2.67
N GLU A 49 4.33 -10.78 2.60
CA GLU A 49 5.56 -11.46 2.17
C GLU A 49 5.93 -11.05 0.73
N THR A 50 4.96 -11.09 -0.19
CA THR A 50 5.18 -10.70 -1.60
C THR A 50 5.68 -9.26 -1.73
N VAL A 51 5.06 -8.31 -1.01
CA VAL A 51 5.46 -6.91 -1.03
C VAL A 51 6.84 -6.74 -0.41
N VAL A 52 7.12 -7.41 0.71
CA VAL A 52 8.41 -7.35 1.40
C VAL A 52 9.55 -7.82 0.50
N GLU A 53 9.45 -9.04 -0.03
CA GLU A 53 10.51 -9.65 -0.84
C GLU A 53 10.78 -8.81 -2.09
N SER A 54 9.72 -8.46 -2.82
CA SER A 54 9.85 -7.73 -4.08
C SER A 54 10.33 -6.29 -3.89
N MET A 55 9.94 -5.63 -2.80
CA MET A 55 10.41 -4.27 -2.51
C MET A 55 11.86 -4.26 -2.06
N ILE A 56 12.32 -5.24 -1.28
CA ILE A 56 13.73 -5.36 -0.89
C ILE A 56 14.59 -5.64 -2.12
N ASP A 57 14.15 -6.53 -3.01
CA ASP A 57 14.85 -6.83 -4.26
C ASP A 57 15.00 -5.59 -5.14
N LEU A 58 13.94 -4.77 -5.25
CA LEU A 58 13.95 -3.56 -6.08
C LEU A 58 14.67 -2.38 -5.39
N PHE A 59 14.60 -2.32 -4.07
CA PHE A 59 15.12 -1.22 -3.26
C PHE A 59 15.83 -1.78 -2.01
N PRO A 60 17.11 -2.20 -2.14
CA PRO A 60 17.87 -2.81 -1.03
C PRO A 60 18.14 -1.88 0.16
N CYS A 61 17.75 -0.60 0.08
CA CYS A 61 17.85 0.35 1.18
C CYS A 61 16.72 0.24 2.20
N PHE A 62 15.67 -0.54 1.92
CA PHE A 62 14.63 -0.84 2.91
C PHE A 62 15.07 -1.96 3.85
N SER A 63 14.67 -1.80 5.10
CA SER A 63 14.83 -2.81 6.15
C SER A 63 13.47 -3.27 6.63
N LEU A 64 13.38 -4.55 7.01
CA LEU A 64 12.21 -5.12 7.66
C LEU A 64 11.87 -4.37 8.94
N THR A 65 10.59 -4.09 9.12
CA THR A 65 10.07 -3.55 10.37
C THR A 65 8.67 -4.11 10.59
N LYS A 66 8.21 -4.08 11.85
CA LYS A 66 6.87 -4.52 12.21
C LYS A 66 6.36 -3.64 13.34
N LYS A 67 5.71 -2.55 12.97
CA LYS A 67 5.12 -1.59 13.90
C LYS A 67 3.80 -1.06 13.37
N TRP A 68 2.87 -0.77 14.26
CA TRP A 68 1.57 -0.20 13.89
C TRP A 68 1.67 1.33 13.85
N GLU A 69 1.59 1.92 12.67
CA GLU A 69 1.59 3.38 12.44
C GLU A 69 0.70 3.70 11.23
N HIS A 70 0.24 4.93 11.11
CA HIS A 70 -0.50 5.41 9.93
C HIS A 70 -1.78 4.65 9.57
N ASP A 71 -2.41 4.00 10.57
CA ASP A 71 -3.61 3.15 10.38
C ASP A 71 -3.29 1.82 9.64
N GLY A 72 -2.08 1.30 9.82
CA GLY A 72 -1.68 -0.01 9.32
C GLY A 72 -0.38 -0.53 9.94
N VAL A 73 0.09 -1.66 9.41
CA VAL A 73 1.38 -2.26 9.77
C VAL A 73 2.45 -1.72 8.82
N VAL A 74 3.43 -1.01 9.36
CA VAL A 74 4.67 -0.70 8.64
C VAL A 74 5.46 -2.01 8.51
N ILE A 75 5.67 -2.44 7.27
CA ILE A 75 6.36 -3.70 6.92
C ILE A 75 7.81 -3.46 6.47
N LEU A 76 8.09 -2.28 5.92
CA LEU A 76 9.43 -1.86 5.53
C LEU A 76 9.65 -0.40 5.88
N GLU A 77 10.87 -0.05 6.28
CA GLU A 77 11.28 1.34 6.45
C GLU A 77 12.73 1.58 6.02
N ASN A 78 13.02 2.80 5.59
CA ASN A 78 14.36 3.32 5.43
C ASN A 78 14.44 4.74 6.00
N ASN A 79 15.54 5.45 5.78
CA ASN A 79 15.73 6.81 6.32
C ASN A 79 14.79 7.87 5.71
N LEU A 80 14.03 7.54 4.67
CA LEU A 80 13.23 8.46 3.87
C LEU A 80 11.74 8.12 3.85
N ALA A 81 11.39 6.84 3.90
CA ALA A 81 10.04 6.36 3.64
C ALA A 81 9.71 5.08 4.42
N GLN A 82 8.41 4.83 4.54
CA GLN A 82 7.81 3.67 5.17
C GLN A 82 6.82 3.02 4.20
N VAL A 83 6.86 1.70 4.07
CA VAL A 83 5.85 0.91 3.34
C VAL A 83 4.92 0.29 4.35
N VAL A 84 3.63 0.46 4.14
CA VAL A 84 2.59 0.14 5.12
C VAL A 84 1.46 -0.62 4.44
N ILE A 85 0.91 -1.59 5.16
CA ILE A 85 -0.28 -2.35 4.77
C ILE A 85 -1.37 -2.09 5.80
N GLY A 86 -2.52 -1.60 5.35
CA GLY A 86 -3.68 -1.32 6.20
C GLY A 86 -4.94 -1.99 5.65
N GLU A 87 -5.88 -2.29 6.53
CA GLU A 87 -7.19 -2.79 6.14
C GLU A 87 -8.03 -1.67 5.52
N ASN A 88 -8.82 -2.00 4.49
CA ASN A 88 -9.75 -1.08 3.86
C ASN A 88 -11.06 -1.79 3.50
N GLN A 89 -11.87 -2.04 4.53
CA GLN A 89 -13.17 -2.73 4.43
C GLN A 89 -13.01 -4.08 3.71
N ASN A 90 -13.37 -4.14 2.42
CA ASN A 90 -13.33 -5.36 1.61
C ASN A 90 -12.08 -5.41 0.71
N SER A 91 -11.00 -4.76 1.12
CA SER A 91 -9.73 -4.70 0.39
C SER A 91 -8.60 -4.39 1.35
N MET A 92 -7.35 -4.56 0.89
CA MET A 92 -6.18 -4.05 1.59
C MET A 92 -5.68 -2.78 0.92
N ALA A 93 -5.12 -1.86 1.68
CA ALA A 93 -4.39 -0.71 1.20
C ALA A 93 -2.89 -0.97 1.38
N VAL A 94 -2.12 -0.81 0.31
CA VAL A 94 -0.65 -0.89 0.35
C VAL A 94 -0.10 0.46 -0.10
N TYR A 95 0.67 1.11 0.77
CA TYR A 95 1.03 2.50 0.57
C TYR A 95 2.43 2.83 1.08
N VAL A 96 2.98 3.90 0.51
CA VAL A 96 4.27 4.47 0.89
C VAL A 96 4.02 5.82 1.54
N ILE A 97 4.64 6.04 2.70
CA ILE A 97 4.60 7.29 3.44
C ILE A 97 6.00 7.87 3.51
N VAL A 98 6.07 9.19 3.33
CA VAL A 98 7.25 10.00 3.65
C VAL A 98 6.95 10.73 4.95
N PRO A 99 7.50 10.28 6.09
CA PRO A 99 7.26 10.96 7.36
C PRO A 99 7.94 12.32 7.40
N GLU A 100 7.36 13.23 8.18
CA GLU A 100 7.93 14.53 8.52
C GLU A 100 8.11 14.59 10.04
N SER A 101 9.27 14.17 10.52
CA SER A 101 9.59 14.17 11.96
C SER A 101 11.10 14.25 12.19
N GLU A 102 11.51 14.47 13.44
CA GLU A 102 12.93 14.51 13.82
C GLU A 102 13.69 13.20 13.49
N ARG A 103 12.98 12.08 13.40
CA ARG A 103 13.55 10.80 12.95
C ARG A 103 13.79 10.77 11.44
N PHE A 104 13.02 11.53 10.66
CA PHE A 104 13.05 11.56 9.20
C PHE A 104 13.45 12.96 8.72
N LEU A 105 14.72 13.31 8.96
CA LEU A 105 15.30 14.63 8.72
C LEU A 105 15.28 15.08 7.25
N TYR A 106 15.10 14.16 6.31
CA TYR A 106 15.22 14.41 4.88
C TYR A 106 13.89 14.22 4.13
N SER A 107 12.78 14.72 4.71
CA SER A 107 11.45 14.66 4.10
C SER A 107 11.44 15.16 2.65
N GLY A 108 12.18 16.25 2.35
CA GLY A 108 12.32 16.78 0.98
C GLY A 108 12.98 15.81 -0.01
N LEU A 109 13.92 14.98 0.43
CA LEU A 109 14.49 13.91 -0.41
C LEU A 109 13.51 12.73 -0.53
N GLY A 110 12.80 12.41 0.55
CA GLY A 110 11.73 11.42 0.54
C GLY A 110 10.64 11.74 -0.49
N LYS A 111 10.16 12.99 -0.55
CA LYS A 111 9.19 13.44 -1.57
C LYS A 111 9.69 13.20 -3.00
N LYS A 112 10.98 13.47 -3.26
CA LYS A 112 11.58 13.25 -4.58
C LYS A 112 11.68 11.77 -4.96
N GLN A 113 11.84 10.88 -3.98
CA GLN A 113 11.91 9.43 -4.22
C GLN A 113 10.55 8.74 -4.19
N LEU A 114 9.52 9.39 -3.65
CA LEU A 114 8.19 8.81 -3.48
C LEU A 114 7.63 8.26 -4.79
N SER A 115 7.71 9.03 -5.89
CA SER A 115 7.23 8.57 -7.20
C SER A 115 7.93 7.29 -7.68
N ARG A 116 9.24 7.15 -7.40
CA ARG A 116 10.01 5.95 -7.72
C ARG A 116 9.56 4.76 -6.88
N TYR A 117 9.35 4.95 -5.58
CA TYR A 117 8.83 3.88 -4.71
C TYR A 117 7.42 3.44 -5.12
N LEU A 118 6.55 4.39 -5.45
CA LEU A 118 5.19 4.10 -5.90
C LEU A 118 5.17 3.37 -7.25
N ALA A 119 6.02 3.75 -8.20
CA ALA A 119 6.13 3.05 -9.47
C ALA A 119 6.64 1.60 -9.30
N GLY A 120 7.60 1.40 -8.40
CA GLY A 120 8.07 0.07 -8.03
C GLY A 120 6.97 -0.76 -7.39
N LEU A 121 6.29 -0.22 -6.38
CA LEU A 121 5.16 -0.86 -5.71
C LEU A 121 4.03 -1.21 -6.69
N GLN A 122 3.68 -0.29 -7.60
CA GLN A 122 2.67 -0.53 -8.63
C GLN A 122 3.05 -1.73 -9.51
N SER A 123 4.31 -1.79 -9.94
CA SER A 123 4.81 -2.86 -10.81
C SER A 123 4.77 -4.22 -10.10
N ILE A 124 5.12 -4.25 -8.81
CA ILE A 124 5.03 -5.45 -7.96
C ILE A 124 3.58 -5.91 -7.83
N LEU A 125 2.67 -5.00 -7.46
CA LEU A 125 1.27 -5.35 -7.25
C LEU A 125 0.61 -5.83 -8.55
N LEU A 126 0.85 -5.17 -9.69
CA LEU A 126 0.28 -5.58 -10.97
C LEU A 126 0.84 -6.92 -11.47
N LYS A 127 2.09 -7.24 -11.13
CA LYS A 127 2.71 -8.53 -11.49
C LYS A 127 2.10 -9.69 -10.71
N HIS A 128 1.87 -9.50 -9.41
CA HIS A 128 1.42 -10.58 -8.52
C HIS A 128 -0.11 -10.66 -8.38
N TYR A 129 -0.82 -9.56 -8.60
CA TYR A 129 -2.27 -9.44 -8.43
C TYR A 129 -2.90 -8.73 -9.64
N PRO A 130 -2.81 -9.31 -10.84
CA PRO A 130 -3.37 -8.71 -12.05
C PRO A 130 -4.87 -8.47 -11.87
N ASP A 131 -5.34 -7.34 -12.40
CA ASP A 131 -6.75 -6.90 -12.36
C ASP A 131 -7.36 -6.63 -10.95
N GLN A 132 -6.60 -6.88 -9.88
CA GLN A 132 -7.03 -6.65 -8.49
C GLN A 132 -6.51 -5.32 -7.91
N VAL A 133 -5.65 -4.61 -8.65
CA VAL A 133 -5.02 -3.36 -8.21
C VAL A 133 -5.82 -2.14 -8.65
N HIS A 134 -6.15 -1.28 -7.70
CA HIS A 134 -6.89 -0.05 -7.94
C HIS A 134 -6.13 1.18 -7.41
N VAL A 135 -6.27 2.30 -8.11
CA VAL A 135 -5.75 3.60 -7.67
C VAL A 135 -6.89 4.52 -7.31
N ARG A 136 -6.66 5.35 -6.29
CA ARG A 136 -7.54 6.47 -5.97
C ARG A 136 -7.42 7.54 -7.05
N THR A 137 -8.50 7.82 -7.77
CA THR A 137 -8.53 8.89 -8.79
C THR A 137 -9.18 10.19 -8.30
N GLY A 138 -9.72 10.21 -7.06
CA GLY A 138 -10.29 11.40 -6.44
C GLY A 138 -11.20 11.08 -5.26
N PRO A 139 -11.89 12.08 -4.67
CA PRO A 139 -13.01 11.83 -3.78
C PRO A 139 -14.02 10.96 -4.52
N TRP A 140 -14.30 9.76 -4.00
CA TRP A 140 -15.34 8.85 -4.53
C TRP A 140 -15.10 8.25 -5.92
N THR A 141 -13.89 8.37 -6.51
CA THR A 141 -13.58 7.74 -7.81
C THR A 141 -12.36 6.82 -7.73
N ARG A 142 -12.47 5.66 -8.39
CA ARG A 142 -11.42 4.65 -8.53
C ARG A 142 -11.14 4.44 -10.00
N GLY A 143 -9.86 4.29 -10.35
CA GLY A 143 -9.41 3.79 -11.64
C GLY A 143 -8.88 2.37 -11.48
N VAL A 144 -9.25 1.47 -12.38
CA VAL A 144 -8.57 0.18 -12.51
C VAL A 144 -7.28 0.42 -13.28
N LEU A 145 -6.13 0.10 -12.68
CA LEU A 145 -4.88 0.09 -13.42
C LEU A 145 -4.83 -1.21 -14.23
N ARG A 146 -4.70 -1.07 -15.55
CA ARG A 146 -4.40 -2.18 -16.44
C ARG A 146 -2.99 -2.01 -16.96
N VAL A 147 -2.26 -3.12 -17.11
CA VAL A 147 -0.99 -3.11 -17.83
C VAL A 147 -1.28 -2.69 -19.26
N ALA A 148 -0.64 -1.61 -19.73
CA ALA A 148 -0.63 -1.30 -21.14
C ALA A 148 0.24 -2.35 -21.83
N MET A 149 -0.38 -3.21 -22.64
CA MET A 149 0.32 -4.02 -23.63
C MET A 149 0.94 -3.13 -24.71
#